data_AF-A0AAW9BWK0-F1
#
_entry.id   AF-A0AAW9BWK0-F1
#
_cell.length_a   1.000
_cell.length_b   1.000
_cell.length_c   1.000
_cell.angle_alpha   90.00
_cell.angle_beta   90.00
_cell.angle_gamma   90.00
#
_symmetry.space_group_name_H-M   'P 1'
#
loop_
_entity.id
_entity.type
_entity.pdbx_description
1 polymer ?
#
loop_
_entity_poly.entity_id
_entity_poly.type
_entity_poly.pdbx_seq_one_letter_code
_entity_poly.pdbx_strand_id
1 'polypeptide(L)'
;YIMGTGPDGIEKTPEAAQPITGIPADVILKLAREIGDAKRIYITQGWGLQRSANGEQACKAIMMLSLLRGQVGLQGGGTGAREGNHSYPFQRFPKVPNPISASIPMFLWTDAIFRGTEMTDLTDGIKGVQKLQNNIKFIWNYAGNCLINQHSDINRTHDILQDEKACEMIVVIDNHMTSSAKYADIVLPDCTTSEQSDFCMDGAAASMPYFIFVSQAIQP
;
A
#
# COMPACT_ATOMS: atom_id res chain seq x y z
N TYR A 1 9.59 25.88 -8.41
CA TYR A 1 9.58 24.61 -9.17
C TYR A 1 8.70 24.71 -10.43
N ILE A 2 7.37 24.80 -10.35
CA ILE A 2 6.48 24.88 -11.55
C ILE A 2 6.86 26.05 -12.47
N MET A 3 7.06 27.24 -11.90
CA MET A 3 7.44 28.46 -12.63
C MET A 3 8.93 28.52 -13.02
N GLY A 4 9.65 27.38 -13.02
CA GLY A 4 11.10 27.35 -13.30
C GLY A 4 12.00 27.95 -12.21
N THR A 5 11.43 28.48 -11.13
CA THR A 5 12.18 29.03 -9.98
C THR A 5 12.80 27.95 -9.07
N GLY A 6 12.77 26.68 -9.48
CA GLY A 6 13.34 25.57 -8.74
C GLY A 6 14.82 25.33 -9.08
N PRO A 7 15.47 24.36 -8.41
CA PRO A 7 16.87 24.02 -8.67
C PRO A 7 17.18 23.60 -10.11
N ASP A 8 16.18 23.10 -10.84
CA ASP A 8 16.31 22.67 -12.23
C ASP A 8 16.19 23.81 -13.24
N GLY A 9 15.73 25.00 -12.85
CA GLY A 9 15.61 26.17 -13.72
C GLY A 9 14.58 26.04 -14.86
N ILE A 10 13.79 24.96 -14.89
CA ILE A 10 12.94 24.61 -16.03
C ILE A 10 11.47 24.94 -15.71
N GLU A 11 10.84 25.77 -16.54
CA GLU A 11 9.41 26.02 -16.45
C GLU A 11 8.61 24.79 -16.90
N LYS A 12 7.53 24.46 -16.17
CA LYS A 12 6.69 23.28 -16.43
C LYS A 12 5.48 23.66 -17.28
N THR A 13 5.73 24.08 -18.52
CA THR A 13 4.69 24.54 -19.46
C THR A 13 3.90 23.37 -20.08
N PRO A 14 2.68 23.61 -20.61
CA PRO A 14 1.93 22.61 -21.37
C PRO A 14 2.72 22.04 -22.57
N GLU A 15 3.48 22.86 -23.27
CA GLU A 15 4.30 22.47 -24.42
C GLU A 15 5.42 21.50 -24.01
N ALA A 16 6.00 21.71 -22.81
CA ALA A 16 6.99 20.80 -22.25
C ALA A 16 6.38 19.47 -21.79
N ALA A 17 5.11 19.48 -21.34
CA ALA A 17 4.40 18.28 -20.88
C ALA A 17 3.86 17.40 -22.03
N GLN A 18 3.52 17.99 -23.18
CA GLN A 18 2.98 17.27 -24.34
C GLN A 18 3.85 16.09 -24.80
N PRO A 19 5.16 16.23 -25.08
CA PRO A 19 5.97 15.10 -25.53
C PRO A 19 6.17 14.02 -24.45
N ILE A 20 5.98 14.35 -23.16
CA ILE A 20 6.13 13.41 -22.04
C ILE A 20 4.85 12.57 -21.87
N THR A 21 3.70 13.25 -21.92
CA THR A 21 2.39 12.63 -21.63
C THR A 21 1.68 12.08 -22.87
N GLY A 22 2.06 12.57 -24.05
CA GLY A 22 1.34 12.34 -25.30
C GLY A 22 0.04 13.15 -25.43
N ILE A 23 -0.28 14.02 -24.46
CA ILE A 23 -1.50 14.83 -24.47
C ILE A 23 -1.21 16.19 -25.12
N PRO A 24 -1.98 16.63 -26.12
CA PRO A 24 -1.80 17.95 -26.74
C PRO A 24 -1.82 19.10 -25.73
N ALA A 25 -0.94 20.10 -25.92
CA ALA A 25 -0.76 21.23 -25.01
C ALA A 25 -2.05 22.07 -24.85
N ASP A 26 -2.84 22.22 -25.91
CA ASP A 26 -4.13 22.89 -25.90
C ASP A 26 -5.17 22.14 -25.04
N VAL A 27 -5.13 20.81 -25.03
CA VAL A 27 -5.99 19.98 -24.16
C VAL A 27 -5.60 20.13 -22.69
N ILE A 28 -4.29 20.14 -22.39
CA ILE A 28 -3.78 20.39 -21.01
C ILE A 28 -4.24 21.77 -20.54
N LEU A 29 -4.07 22.80 -21.37
CA LEU A 29 -4.46 24.17 -21.06
C LEU A 29 -5.97 24.29 -20.86
N LYS A 30 -6.77 23.66 -21.72
CA LYS A 30 -8.23 23.64 -21.61
C LYS A 30 -8.67 23.03 -20.27
N LEU A 31 -8.15 21.86 -19.90
CA LEU A 31 -8.48 21.22 -18.62
C LEU A 31 -8.07 22.11 -17.43
N ALA A 32 -6.89 22.73 -17.48
CA ALA A 32 -6.44 23.64 -16.44
C ALA A 32 -7.39 24.85 -16.27
N ARG A 33 -7.91 25.39 -17.38
CA ARG A 33 -8.91 26.47 -17.37
C ARG A 33 -10.24 26.01 -16.82
N GLU A 34 -10.75 24.85 -17.24
CA GLU A 34 -12.00 24.28 -16.70
C GLU A 34 -11.91 24.08 -15.16
N ILE A 35 -10.78 23.55 -14.67
CA ILE A 35 -10.51 23.42 -13.23
C ILE A 35 -10.41 24.79 -12.54
N GLY A 36 -9.76 25.77 -13.19
CA GLY A 36 -9.54 27.12 -12.68
C GLY A 36 -10.81 27.97 -12.60
N ASP A 37 -11.71 27.81 -13.56
CA ASP A 37 -12.93 28.61 -13.69
C ASP A 37 -14.11 27.99 -12.92
N ALA A 38 -14.05 26.67 -12.67
CA ALA A 38 -15.06 26.00 -11.87
C ALA A 38 -15.13 26.54 -10.44
N LYS A 39 -16.36 26.89 -10.02
CA LYS A 39 -16.66 27.33 -8.64
C LYS A 39 -16.39 26.22 -7.61
N ARG A 40 -16.66 24.97 -8.00
CA ARG A 40 -16.53 23.78 -7.17
C ARG A 40 -15.97 22.64 -8.02
N ILE A 41 -14.94 21.96 -7.52
CA ILE A 41 -14.37 20.78 -8.18
C ILE A 41 -14.15 19.67 -7.18
N TYR A 42 -14.45 18.45 -7.61
CA TYR A 42 -14.09 17.22 -6.91
C TYR A 42 -13.10 16.46 -7.77
N ILE A 43 -11.88 16.29 -7.25
CA ILE A 43 -10.83 15.49 -7.89
C ILE A 43 -10.61 14.29 -6.96
N THR A 44 -10.63 13.09 -7.53
CA THR A 44 -10.28 11.84 -6.84
C THR A 44 -9.28 11.07 -7.69
N GLN A 45 -8.43 10.31 -7.03
CA GLN A 45 -7.45 9.44 -7.67
C GLN A 45 -7.55 8.03 -7.12
N GLY A 46 -7.41 7.03 -8.00
CA GLY A 46 -7.29 5.64 -7.59
C GLY A 46 -5.91 5.33 -7.00
N TRP A 47 -5.73 4.09 -6.53
CA TRP A 47 -4.44 3.62 -6.01
C TRP A 47 -3.44 3.17 -7.07
N GLY A 48 -3.79 3.25 -8.36
CA GLY A 48 -2.89 2.83 -9.44
C GLY A 48 -1.64 3.70 -9.52
N LEU A 49 -1.81 5.02 -9.46
CA LEU A 49 -0.73 5.98 -9.66
C LEU A 49 0.37 5.85 -8.60
N GLN A 50 -0.01 5.65 -7.33
CA GLN A 50 0.94 5.47 -6.23
C GLN A 50 1.74 4.16 -6.31
N ARG A 51 1.31 3.19 -7.12
CA ARG A 51 2.02 1.90 -7.31
C ARG A 51 3.04 2.01 -8.45
N SER A 52 3.84 3.06 -8.40
CA SER A 52 4.93 3.34 -9.33
C SER A 52 6.11 3.93 -8.57
N ALA A 53 7.30 3.93 -9.16
CA ALA A 53 8.54 4.31 -8.48
C ALA A 53 8.52 5.74 -7.89
N ASN A 54 7.78 6.67 -8.52
CA ASN A 54 7.61 8.07 -8.06
C ASN A 54 6.15 8.37 -7.70
N GLY A 55 5.41 7.33 -7.31
CA GLY A 55 3.96 7.38 -7.15
C GLY A 55 3.51 8.41 -6.12
N GLU A 56 4.31 8.67 -5.08
CA GLU A 56 4.03 9.68 -4.07
C GLU A 56 4.09 11.10 -4.64
N GLN A 57 4.99 11.38 -5.59
CA GLN A 57 5.04 12.70 -6.25
C GLN A 57 3.84 12.90 -7.18
N ALA A 58 3.50 11.85 -7.92
CA ALA A 58 2.36 11.88 -8.83
C ALA A 58 1.04 12.08 -8.07
N CYS A 59 0.85 11.37 -6.95
CA CYS A 59 -0.32 11.56 -6.10
C CYS A 59 -0.38 12.94 -5.45
N LYS A 60 0.76 13.47 -4.98
CA LYS A 60 0.86 14.84 -4.44
C LYS A 60 0.51 15.89 -5.50
N ALA A 61 0.98 15.74 -6.73
CA ALA A 61 0.67 16.67 -7.81
C ALA A 61 -0.84 16.79 -8.07
N ILE A 62 -1.58 15.69 -7.99
CA ILE A 62 -3.05 15.70 -8.10
C ILE A 62 -3.68 16.42 -6.90
N MET A 63 -3.24 16.12 -5.68
CA MET A 63 -3.74 16.78 -4.46
C MET A 63 -3.51 18.30 -4.48
N MET A 64 -2.42 18.76 -5.10
CA MET A 64 -2.14 20.18 -5.26
C MET A 64 -3.21 20.91 -6.06
N LEU A 65 -3.90 20.28 -7.01
CA LEU A 65 -4.99 20.92 -7.77
C LEU A 65 -6.14 21.33 -6.85
N SER A 66 -6.55 20.43 -5.95
CA SER A 66 -7.57 20.70 -4.94
C SER A 66 -7.14 21.78 -3.93
N LEU A 67 -5.87 21.78 -3.54
CA LEU A 67 -5.30 22.79 -2.63
C LEU A 67 -5.23 24.18 -3.30
N LEU A 68 -4.73 24.27 -4.53
CA LEU A 68 -4.63 25.51 -5.29
C LEU A 68 -6.00 26.16 -5.55
N ARG A 69 -7.04 25.32 -5.70
CA ARG A 69 -8.42 25.78 -5.84
C ARG A 69 -9.14 26.00 -4.51
N GLY A 70 -8.48 25.77 -3.37
CA GLY A 70 -9.06 25.97 -2.04
C GLY A 70 -10.29 25.09 -1.76
N GLN A 71 -10.28 23.84 -2.23
CA GLN A 71 -11.48 22.97 -2.23
C GLN A 71 -11.58 22.08 -0.99
N VAL A 72 -10.51 22.00 -0.19
CA VAL A 72 -10.45 21.16 1.00
C VAL A 72 -11.47 21.64 2.04
N GLY A 73 -12.29 20.72 2.56
CA GLY A 73 -13.30 21.00 3.57
C GLY A 73 -14.61 21.60 3.04
N LEU A 74 -14.73 21.86 1.73
CA LEU A 74 -15.93 22.42 1.13
C LEU A 74 -16.86 21.31 0.60
N GLN A 75 -18.16 21.51 0.73
CA GLN A 75 -19.16 20.57 0.18
C GLN A 75 -19.06 20.52 -1.36
N GLY A 76 -18.99 19.29 -1.90
CA GLY A 76 -18.72 19.04 -3.32
C GLY A 76 -17.26 19.27 -3.73
N GLY A 77 -16.39 19.59 -2.77
CA GLY A 77 -14.95 19.69 -2.93
C GLY A 77 -14.25 18.42 -2.47
N GLY A 78 -12.92 18.43 -2.40
CA GLY A 78 -12.14 17.28 -1.96
C GLY A 78 -10.67 17.62 -1.74
N THR A 79 -9.91 16.63 -1.27
CA THR A 79 -8.46 16.74 -1.05
C THR A 79 -7.64 16.38 -2.29
N GLY A 80 -8.27 15.86 -3.34
CA GLY A 80 -7.56 15.26 -4.47
C GLY A 80 -7.01 13.86 -4.17
N ALA A 81 -7.17 13.36 -2.93
CA ALA A 81 -6.89 11.98 -2.57
C ALA A 81 -8.08 11.07 -2.92
N ARG A 82 -7.88 9.75 -2.83
CA ARG A 82 -8.97 8.79 -2.93
C ARG A 82 -10.02 9.05 -1.85
N GLU A 83 -11.28 8.80 -2.17
CA GLU A 83 -12.36 8.72 -1.19
C GLU A 83 -12.00 7.76 -0.04
N GLY A 84 -12.22 8.22 1.19
CA GLY A 84 -12.16 7.37 2.37
C GLY A 84 -13.50 6.70 2.64
N ASN A 85 -13.49 5.66 3.46
CA ASN A 85 -14.70 5.03 3.99
C ASN A 85 -15.04 5.63 5.36
N HIS A 86 -16.32 5.70 5.69
CA HIS A 86 -16.74 5.94 7.08
C HIS A 86 -16.66 4.63 7.88
N SER A 87 -16.06 4.68 9.06
CA SER A 87 -15.92 3.52 9.95
C SER A 87 -16.28 3.86 11.39
N TYR A 88 -16.90 2.92 12.11
CA TYR A 88 -17.04 3.00 13.56
C TYR A 88 -15.73 2.54 14.25
N PRO A 89 -15.35 3.14 15.39
CA PRO A 89 -14.28 2.61 16.21
C PRO A 89 -14.59 1.17 16.63
N PHE A 90 -13.69 0.24 16.33
CA PHE A 90 -13.81 -1.16 16.74
C PHE A 90 -12.69 -1.51 17.72
N GLN A 91 -13.06 -1.97 18.91
CA GLN A 91 -12.10 -2.37 19.92
C GLN A 91 -11.50 -3.72 19.52
N ARG A 92 -10.25 -3.71 19.08
CA ARG A 92 -9.50 -4.93 18.80
C ARG A 92 -9.01 -5.56 20.10
N PHE A 93 -8.68 -6.85 20.04
CA PHE A 93 -7.97 -7.51 21.13
C PHE A 93 -6.74 -6.71 21.56
N PRO A 94 -6.43 -6.66 22.88
CA PRO A 94 -5.26 -5.95 23.37
C PRO A 94 -4.01 -6.47 22.65
N LYS A 95 -3.24 -5.57 22.05
CA LYS A 95 -1.94 -5.94 21.52
C LYS A 95 -1.03 -6.24 22.70
N VAL A 96 -0.50 -7.46 22.75
CA VAL A 96 0.61 -7.76 23.65
C VAL A 96 1.78 -6.85 23.26
N PRO A 97 2.40 -6.12 24.20
CA PRO A 97 3.54 -5.26 23.88
C PRO A 97 4.64 -6.08 23.20
N ASN A 98 5.03 -5.67 22.00
CA ASN A 98 6.17 -6.26 21.32
C ASN A 98 7.46 -5.66 21.91
N PRO A 99 8.34 -6.46 22.55
CA PRO A 99 9.58 -5.95 23.11
C PRO A 99 10.59 -5.50 22.03
N ILE A 100 10.36 -5.88 20.76
CA ILE A 100 11.20 -5.50 19.63
C ILE A 100 10.72 -4.16 19.05
N SER A 101 11.58 -3.14 19.12
CA SER A 101 11.33 -1.82 18.52
C SER A 101 11.62 -1.77 17.02
N ALA A 102 12.47 -2.68 16.52
CA ALA A 102 12.87 -2.73 15.13
C ALA A 102 11.67 -3.09 14.22
N SER A 103 11.50 -2.35 13.13
CA SER A 103 10.52 -2.66 12.09
C SER A 103 11.08 -2.36 10.70
N ILE A 104 10.68 -3.19 9.73
CA ILE A 104 11.05 -3.09 8.33
C ILE A 104 9.89 -2.54 7.51
N PRO A 105 10.13 -1.81 6.40
CA PRO A 105 9.09 -1.60 5.42
C PRO A 105 8.57 -2.93 4.87
N MET A 106 7.26 -3.07 4.78
CA MET A 106 6.60 -4.32 4.37
C MET A 106 7.15 -4.84 3.03
N PHE A 107 7.49 -3.97 2.09
CA PHE A 107 7.96 -4.38 0.75
C PHE A 107 9.44 -4.80 0.70
N LEU A 108 10.18 -4.73 1.81
CA LEU A 108 11.60 -5.09 1.89
C LEU A 108 11.84 -6.37 2.69
N TRP A 109 10.81 -7.19 2.92
CA TRP A 109 10.94 -8.42 3.69
C TRP A 109 11.88 -9.44 3.01
N THR A 110 11.86 -9.54 1.67
CA THR A 110 12.79 -10.39 0.91
C THR A 110 14.24 -9.95 1.10
N ASP A 111 14.47 -8.64 1.15
CA ASP A 111 15.79 -8.06 1.39
C ASP A 111 16.25 -8.28 2.83
N ALA A 112 15.32 -8.23 3.80
CA ALA A 112 15.61 -8.53 5.19
C ALA A 112 15.98 -10.00 5.42
N ILE A 113 15.53 -10.93 4.57
CA ILE A 113 15.99 -12.34 4.58
C ILE A 113 17.42 -12.46 4.06
N PHE A 114 17.72 -11.81 2.94
CA PHE A 114 18.98 -12.01 2.25
C PHE A 114 20.13 -11.15 2.81
N ARG A 115 19.87 -9.86 3.05
CA ARG A 115 20.85 -8.83 3.42
C ARG A 115 20.41 -7.99 4.62
N GLY A 116 19.61 -8.55 5.53
CA GLY A 116 19.11 -7.84 6.71
C GLY A 116 20.20 -7.10 7.47
N THR A 117 21.36 -7.75 7.71
CA THR A 117 22.52 -7.14 8.39
C THR A 117 23.23 -6.02 7.61
N GLU A 118 22.75 -5.62 6.44
CA GLU A 118 23.22 -4.46 5.69
C GLU A 118 22.19 -3.31 5.72
N MET A 119 20.94 -3.59 6.11
CA MET A 119 19.83 -2.64 6.06
C MET A 119 19.87 -1.61 7.19
N THR A 120 19.68 -0.33 6.85
CA THR A 120 19.75 0.79 7.80
C THR A 120 18.51 1.68 7.77
N ASP A 121 18.36 2.54 8.78
CA ASP A 121 17.33 3.57 8.84
C ASP A 121 17.44 4.58 7.68
N LEU A 122 18.66 4.91 7.25
CA LEU A 122 18.93 5.87 6.18
C LEU A 122 18.67 5.30 4.78
N THR A 123 19.08 4.07 4.52
CA THR A 123 19.03 3.48 3.16
C THR A 123 17.78 2.64 2.90
N ASP A 124 17.22 2.03 3.94
CA ASP A 124 16.14 1.05 3.81
C ASP A 124 14.91 1.42 4.65
N GLY A 125 14.92 2.56 5.35
CA GLY A 125 13.77 3.03 6.13
C GLY A 125 13.44 2.17 7.33
N ILE A 126 14.44 1.47 7.90
CA ILE A 126 14.29 0.76 9.17
C ILE A 126 13.87 1.74 10.26
N LYS A 127 12.92 1.34 11.11
CA LYS A 127 12.47 2.16 12.25
C LYS A 127 12.77 1.47 13.57
N GLY A 128 13.04 2.27 14.60
CA GLY A 128 13.26 1.81 15.98
C GLY A 128 14.67 1.33 16.30
N VAL A 129 15.52 1.16 15.28
CA VAL A 129 16.97 0.89 15.37
C VAL A 129 17.68 1.50 14.16
N GLN A 130 18.98 1.78 14.27
CA GLN A 130 19.78 2.30 13.15
C GLN A 130 20.05 1.24 12.08
N LYS A 131 20.13 -0.03 12.49
CA LYS A 131 20.52 -1.14 11.62
C LYS A 131 19.97 -2.46 12.15
N LEU A 132 19.50 -3.34 11.26
CA LEU A 132 19.10 -4.68 11.67
C LEU A 132 20.33 -5.50 12.07
N GLN A 133 20.20 -6.25 13.16
CA GLN A 133 21.29 -7.08 13.68
C GLN A 133 21.29 -8.48 13.09
N ASN A 134 20.17 -8.92 12.52
CA ASN A 134 19.98 -10.27 12.00
C ASN A 134 19.15 -10.23 10.72
N ASN A 135 19.36 -11.24 9.88
CA ASN A 135 18.46 -11.54 8.78
C ASN A 135 17.18 -12.20 9.30
N ILE A 136 16.09 -12.06 8.55
CA ILE A 136 14.85 -12.82 8.81
C ILE A 136 15.09 -14.28 8.41
N LYS A 137 14.86 -15.20 9.35
CA LYS A 137 14.96 -16.65 9.13
C LYS A 137 13.64 -17.40 9.27
N PHE A 138 12.61 -16.71 9.79
CA PHE A 138 11.32 -17.32 10.10
C PHE A 138 10.19 -16.44 9.55
N ILE A 139 9.25 -17.05 8.83
CA ILE A 139 8.05 -16.41 8.32
C ILE A 139 6.81 -17.05 8.95
N TRP A 140 5.95 -16.22 9.52
CA TRP A 140 4.60 -16.58 9.93
C TRP A 140 3.59 -15.93 8.97
N ASN A 141 3.02 -16.72 8.06
CA ASN A 141 2.09 -16.23 7.05
C ASN A 141 0.68 -16.78 7.29
N TYR A 142 -0.17 -15.95 7.90
CA TYR A 142 -1.57 -16.26 8.18
C TYR A 142 -2.50 -15.54 7.20
N ALA A 143 -3.45 -16.26 6.60
CA ALA A 143 -4.48 -15.73 5.70
C ALA A 143 -3.92 -14.79 4.61
N GLY A 144 -2.75 -15.13 4.07
CA GLY A 144 -1.96 -14.24 3.20
C GLY A 144 -1.40 -14.94 1.97
N ASN A 145 -1.58 -14.33 0.80
CA ASN A 145 -0.90 -14.73 -0.43
C ASN A 145 0.23 -13.74 -0.80
N CYS A 146 0.84 -13.12 0.23
CA CYS A 146 1.84 -12.06 0.07
C CYS A 146 3.21 -12.54 -0.36
N LEU A 147 3.56 -13.82 -0.11
CA LEU A 147 4.91 -14.32 -0.37
C LEU A 147 5.24 -14.34 -1.87
N ILE A 148 4.28 -14.65 -2.75
CA ILE A 148 4.52 -14.71 -4.19
C ILE A 148 3.57 -13.84 -4.99
N ASN A 149 2.27 -13.87 -4.73
CA ASN A 149 1.29 -13.23 -5.63
C ASN A 149 1.15 -11.71 -5.42
N GLN A 150 1.51 -11.20 -4.24
CA GLN A 150 1.37 -9.76 -3.92
C GLN A 150 2.72 -9.06 -3.69
N HIS A 151 3.81 -9.64 -4.20
CA HIS A 151 5.14 -9.06 -4.17
C HIS A 151 5.66 -8.79 -5.59
N SER A 152 6.54 -7.80 -5.75
CA SER A 152 7.23 -7.60 -7.04
C SER A 152 8.35 -8.61 -7.20
N ASP A 153 8.69 -8.92 -8.45
CA ASP A 153 9.80 -9.81 -8.83
C ASP A 153 9.68 -11.20 -8.20
N ILE A 154 8.63 -11.91 -8.64
CA ILE A 154 8.29 -13.24 -8.13
C ILE A 154 9.40 -14.28 -8.35
N ASN A 155 10.25 -14.10 -9.36
CA ASN A 155 11.34 -15.03 -9.66
C ASN A 155 12.43 -14.90 -8.61
N ARG A 156 12.85 -13.67 -8.29
CA ARG A 156 13.78 -13.43 -7.17
C ARG A 156 13.21 -13.96 -5.86
N THR A 157 11.94 -13.70 -5.58
CA THR A 157 11.32 -14.19 -4.35
C THR A 157 11.24 -15.71 -4.33
N HIS A 158 10.92 -16.36 -5.45
CA HIS A 158 10.97 -17.82 -5.56
C HIS A 158 12.36 -18.34 -5.20
N ASP A 159 13.42 -17.80 -5.79
CA ASP A 159 14.80 -18.24 -5.52
C ASP A 159 15.17 -18.09 -4.03
N ILE A 160 14.80 -16.97 -3.40
CA ILE A 160 15.03 -16.75 -1.96
C ILE A 160 14.28 -17.77 -1.10
N LEU A 161 13.02 -18.06 -1.43
CA LEU A 161 12.18 -18.98 -0.66
C LEU A 161 12.49 -20.46 -0.92
N GLN A 162 13.28 -20.79 -1.95
CA GLN A 162 13.80 -22.14 -2.19
C GLN A 162 15.14 -22.38 -1.48
N ASP A 163 15.82 -21.34 -1.00
CA ASP A 163 17.05 -21.46 -0.24
C ASP A 163 16.74 -21.66 1.25
N GLU A 164 16.78 -22.92 1.70
CA GLU A 164 16.59 -23.32 3.11
C GLU A 164 17.59 -22.65 4.07
N LYS A 165 18.73 -22.14 3.59
CA LYS A 165 19.69 -21.36 4.40
C LYS A 165 19.33 -19.88 4.45
N ALA A 166 18.61 -19.36 3.45
CA ALA A 166 18.15 -17.98 3.43
C ALA A 166 16.99 -17.79 4.41
N CYS A 167 15.91 -18.55 4.23
CA CYS A 167 14.75 -18.57 5.13
C CYS A 167 14.54 -20.00 5.64
N GLU A 168 14.81 -20.22 6.93
CA GLU A 168 14.93 -21.55 7.53
C GLU A 168 13.59 -22.17 7.90
N MET A 169 12.54 -21.36 8.03
CA MET A 169 11.22 -21.84 8.42
C MET A 169 10.09 -20.94 7.93
N ILE A 170 9.10 -21.53 7.28
CA ILE A 170 7.90 -20.86 6.76
C ILE A 170 6.68 -21.63 7.26
N VAL A 171 5.92 -20.99 8.14
CA VAL A 171 4.63 -21.50 8.59
C VAL A 171 3.52 -20.77 7.84
N VAL A 172 2.66 -21.52 7.15
CA VAL A 172 1.48 -20.99 6.48
C VAL A 172 0.21 -21.54 7.13
N ILE A 173 -0.69 -20.63 7.49
CA ILE A 173 -2.03 -20.94 7.98
C ILE A 173 -3.03 -20.41 6.96
N ASP A 174 -3.76 -21.31 6.31
CA ASP A 174 -4.63 -20.99 5.19
C ASP A 174 -5.75 -22.06 5.08
N ASN A 175 -6.88 -21.67 4.52
CA ASN A 175 -7.97 -22.60 4.20
C ASN A 175 -7.89 -23.11 2.75
N HIS A 176 -6.95 -22.58 1.94
CA HIS A 176 -6.63 -23.08 0.61
C HIS A 176 -5.14 -23.31 0.43
N MET A 177 -4.78 -24.25 -0.45
CA MET A 177 -3.40 -24.42 -0.91
C MET A 177 -3.02 -23.30 -1.90
N THR A 178 -2.83 -22.08 -1.39
CA THR A 178 -2.43 -20.91 -2.17
C THR A 178 -1.01 -21.04 -2.73
N SER A 179 -0.63 -20.16 -3.66
CA SER A 179 0.76 -20.13 -4.18
C SER A 179 1.78 -19.92 -3.06
N SER A 180 1.50 -19.08 -2.06
CA SER A 180 2.34 -18.96 -0.86
C SER A 180 2.44 -20.27 -0.07
N ALA A 181 1.32 -20.99 0.11
CA ALA A 181 1.30 -22.23 0.90
C ALA A 181 2.21 -23.33 0.32
N LYS A 182 2.48 -23.30 -0.99
CA LYS A 182 3.40 -24.25 -1.64
C LYS A 182 4.87 -24.08 -1.23
N TYR A 183 5.24 -22.96 -0.60
CA TYR A 183 6.58 -22.71 -0.07
C TYR A 183 6.67 -22.98 1.43
N ALA A 184 5.60 -23.44 2.07
CA ALA A 184 5.58 -23.65 3.50
C ALA A 184 6.32 -24.94 3.89
N ASP A 185 7.07 -24.88 4.98
CA ASP A 185 7.58 -26.08 5.67
C ASP A 185 6.46 -26.73 6.49
N ILE A 186 5.58 -25.90 7.07
CA ILE A 186 4.40 -26.33 7.80
C ILE A 186 3.17 -25.62 7.25
N VAL A 187 2.19 -26.40 6.81
CA VAL A 187 0.84 -25.93 6.48
C VAL A 187 -0.10 -26.33 7.60
N LEU A 188 -0.77 -25.34 8.20
CA LEU A 188 -1.82 -25.53 9.20
C LEU A 188 -3.18 -25.17 8.56
N PRO A 189 -4.17 -26.08 8.60
CA PRO A 189 -5.49 -25.78 8.06
C PRO A 189 -6.21 -24.76 8.94
N ASP A 190 -6.80 -23.74 8.31
CA ASP A 190 -7.69 -22.78 8.97
C ASP A 190 -9.16 -22.98 8.55
N CYS A 191 -10.08 -22.40 9.32
CA CYS A 191 -11.50 -22.42 9.03
C CYS A 191 -11.84 -21.47 7.86
N THR A 192 -12.78 -21.87 7.01
CA THR A 192 -13.41 -20.93 6.06
C THR A 192 -14.30 -19.92 6.79
N THR A 193 -14.67 -18.82 6.13
CA THR A 193 -15.59 -17.83 6.71
C THR A 193 -16.96 -18.42 7.09
N SER A 194 -17.36 -19.55 6.49
CA SER A 194 -18.61 -20.25 6.82
C SER A 194 -18.51 -21.17 8.04
N GLU A 195 -17.30 -21.49 8.48
CA GLU A 195 -17.01 -22.43 9.57
C GLU A 195 -16.77 -21.73 10.93
N GLN A 196 -16.73 -20.40 10.94
CA GLN A 196 -16.47 -19.60 12.14
C GLN A 196 -17.40 -18.39 12.23
N SER A 197 -17.53 -17.84 13.44
CA SER A 197 -18.24 -16.59 13.68
C SER A 197 -17.25 -15.46 13.88
N ASP A 198 -17.32 -14.40 13.09
CA ASP A 198 -16.39 -13.27 13.18
C ASP A 198 -17.00 -11.96 12.64
N PHE A 199 -16.37 -10.84 12.97
CA PHE A 199 -16.66 -9.53 12.41
C PHE A 199 -15.91 -9.32 11.08
N CYS A 200 -16.64 -9.07 9.98
CA CYS A 200 -16.04 -8.73 8.69
C CYS A 200 -15.68 -7.25 8.63
N MET A 201 -14.54 -6.89 9.20
CA MET A 201 -14.07 -5.50 9.26
C MET A 201 -13.71 -4.90 7.89
N ASP A 202 -13.40 -5.72 6.89
CA ASP A 202 -13.05 -5.27 5.53
C ASP A 202 -14.28 -5.06 4.62
N GLY A 203 -15.49 -5.25 5.16
CA GLY A 203 -16.72 -4.86 4.47
C GLY A 203 -16.78 -3.34 4.29
N ALA A 204 -16.62 -2.87 3.06
CA ALA A 204 -16.72 -1.44 2.73
C ALA A 204 -18.10 -1.10 2.16
N ALA A 205 -18.84 -0.18 2.80
CA ALA A 205 -19.98 0.51 2.17
C ALA A 205 -19.78 2.02 2.28
N ALA A 206 -18.64 2.47 1.75
CA ALA A 206 -18.38 3.83 1.30
C ALA A 206 -18.96 4.92 2.23
N SER A 207 -20.22 5.31 1.99
CA SER A 207 -20.93 6.41 2.63
C SER A 207 -21.61 6.09 3.97
N MET A 208 -21.73 4.83 4.38
CA MET A 208 -22.34 4.45 5.66
C MET A 208 -21.41 3.56 6.48
N PRO A 209 -21.22 3.86 7.78
CA PRO A 209 -20.54 2.93 8.67
C PRO A 209 -21.51 1.82 9.10
N TYR A 210 -21.08 0.57 9.00
CA TYR A 210 -21.82 -0.60 9.47
C TYR A 210 -20.82 -1.67 9.87
N PHE A 211 -21.29 -2.64 10.65
CA PHE A 211 -20.56 -3.86 10.95
C PHE A 211 -21.28 -5.03 10.31
N ILE A 212 -20.53 -5.89 9.64
CA ILE A 212 -21.01 -7.22 9.26
C ILE A 212 -20.50 -8.19 10.31
N PHE A 213 -21.43 -8.93 10.90
CA PHE A 213 -21.11 -10.10 11.71
C PHE A 213 -21.51 -11.33 10.91
N VAL A 214 -20.55 -12.21 10.64
CA VAL A 214 -20.82 -13.51 10.02
C VAL A 214 -20.99 -14.52 11.14
N SER A 215 -22.11 -15.22 11.13
CA SER A 215 -22.36 -16.34 12.03
C SER A 215 -21.94 -17.64 11.36
N GLN A 216 -21.41 -18.57 12.16
CA GLN A 216 -21.04 -19.90 11.70
C GLN A 216 -22.24 -20.60 11.04
N ALA A 217 -22.05 -21.07 9.81
CA ALA A 217 -23.06 -21.77 9.03
C ALA A 217 -22.88 -23.30 9.07
N ILE A 218 -21.63 -23.77 9.13
CA ILE A 218 -21.25 -25.19 9.16
C ILE A 218 -20.14 -25.43 10.19
N GLN A 219 -19.90 -26.68 10.59
CA GLN A 219 -18.78 -27.04 11.47
C GLN A 219 -17.46 -27.13 10.66
N PRO A 220 -16.29 -26.83 11.27
CA PRO A 220 -14.97 -27.07 10.67
C PRO A 220 -14.70 -28.53 10.34
#